data_AF-A0A917MM95-F1
#
_entry.id   AF-A0A917MM95-F1
#
_cell.length_a   1.000
_cell.length_b   1.000
_cell.length_c   1.000
_cell.angle_alpha   90.00
_cell.angle_beta   90.00
_cell.angle_gamma   90.00
#
_symmetry.space_group_name_H-M   'P 1'
#
loop_
_entity.id
_entity.type
_entity.pdbx_description
1 polymer ?
#
loop_
_entity_poly.entity_id
_entity_poly.type
_entity_poly.pdbx_seq_one_letter_code
_entity_poly.pdbx_strand_id
1 'polypeptide(L)'
;MNRTVEQASDMMGVIRPGLLDRLKDHSGIKSDEAFARTIGVSRETLNRLKKGEEPSLRTVIGIAHAFGLALGEVVTTVPRPDASEATNGARSEAA
;
A
#
# COMPACT_ATOMS: atom_id res chain seq x y z
N MET A 1 -0.61 12.17 30.27
CA MET A 1 -1.44 11.07 29.73
C MET A 1 -1.67 11.21 28.20
N ASN A 2 -0.66 11.57 27.38
CA ASN A 2 -0.92 11.96 25.98
C ASN A 2 0.00 11.36 24.90
N ARG A 3 0.79 10.31 25.20
CA ARG A 3 1.72 9.74 24.19
C ARG A 3 1.00 9.07 23.00
N THR A 4 -0.26 8.65 23.16
CA THR A 4 -1.01 7.91 22.12
C THR A 4 -1.49 8.79 20.96
N VAL A 5 -1.69 10.09 21.16
CA VAL A 5 -2.21 11.00 20.10
C VAL A 5 -1.12 11.54 19.19
N GLU A 6 0.12 11.70 19.66
CA GLU A 6 1.23 12.15 18.81
C GLU A 6 1.65 11.09 17.78
N GLN A 7 1.58 9.79 18.13
CA GLN A 7 1.97 8.71 17.21
C GLN A 7 0.93 8.42 16.12
N ALA A 8 -0.33 8.81 16.30
CA ALA A 8 -1.38 8.59 15.30
C ALA A 8 -1.23 9.53 14.08
N SER A 9 -0.68 10.73 14.29
CA SER A 9 -0.48 11.75 13.25
C SER A 9 0.53 11.35 12.17
N ASP A 10 1.34 10.32 12.46
CA ASP A 10 2.44 9.87 11.61
C ASP A 10 2.19 8.48 11.00
N MET A 11 0.96 7.96 11.11
CA MET A 11 0.59 6.70 10.46
C MET A 11 0.06 6.96 9.05
N MET A 12 0.52 6.20 8.07
CA MET A 12 -0.04 6.18 6.72
C MET A 12 -0.83 4.90 6.47
N GLY A 13 -1.90 5.00 5.70
CA GLY A 13 -2.61 3.83 5.20
C GLY A 13 -1.82 3.18 4.07
N VAL A 14 -1.69 1.85 4.11
CA VAL A 14 -1.14 1.06 3.00
C VAL A 14 -2.01 -0.15 2.76
N ILE A 15 -2.02 -0.64 1.52
CA ILE A 15 -2.66 -1.93 1.23
C ILE A 15 -1.89 -3.02 1.96
N ARG A 16 -2.60 -3.97 2.56
CA ARG A 16 -1.97 -5.07 3.29
C ARG A 16 -0.92 -5.78 2.42
N PRO A 17 0.30 -5.99 2.93
CA PRO A 17 1.35 -6.67 2.19
C PRO A 17 0.91 -8.05 1.68
N GLY A 18 1.23 -8.32 0.41
CA GLY A 18 0.86 -9.56 -0.28
C GLY A 18 -0.63 -9.72 -0.56
N LEU A 19 -1.51 -8.76 -0.18
CA LEU A 19 -2.94 -8.87 -0.48
C LEU A 19 -3.18 -8.81 -1.99
N LEU A 20 -2.61 -7.84 -2.68
CA LEU A 20 -2.82 -7.67 -4.13
C LEU A 20 -2.37 -8.91 -4.92
N ASP A 21 -1.24 -9.50 -4.55
CA ASP A 21 -0.71 -10.70 -5.21
C ASP A 21 -1.62 -11.91 -4.94
N ARG A 22 -2.02 -12.12 -3.68
CA ARG A 22 -2.99 -13.18 -3.33
C ARG A 22 -4.32 -13.03 -4.06
N LEU A 23 -4.86 -11.81 -4.14
CA LEU A 23 -6.12 -11.54 -4.83
C LEU A 23 -6.00 -11.82 -6.33
N LYS A 24 -4.90 -11.41 -6.95
CA LYS A 24 -4.62 -11.68 -8.36
C LYS A 24 -4.52 -13.18 -8.65
N ASP A 25 -3.81 -13.91 -7.80
CA ASP A 25 -3.60 -15.35 -7.94
C ASP A 25 -4.91 -16.13 -7.76
N HIS A 26 -5.69 -15.80 -6.72
CA HIS A 26 -6.95 -16.47 -6.42
C HIS A 26 -8.07 -16.15 -7.41
N SER A 27 -8.04 -14.96 -8.02
CA SER A 27 -9.03 -14.57 -9.02
C SER A 27 -8.75 -15.17 -10.41
N GLY A 28 -7.63 -15.88 -10.58
CA GLY A 28 -7.19 -16.40 -11.88
C GLY A 28 -6.78 -15.32 -12.89
N ILE A 29 -6.57 -14.07 -12.43
CA ILE A 29 -6.24 -12.95 -13.31
C ILE A 29 -4.75 -12.94 -13.60
N LYS A 30 -4.37 -13.29 -14.84
CA LYS A 30 -2.95 -13.42 -15.21
C LYS A 30 -2.24 -12.09 -15.50
N SER A 31 -3.00 -11.06 -15.88
CA SER A 31 -2.45 -9.76 -16.27
C SER A 31 -2.70 -8.69 -15.21
N ASP A 32 -1.66 -7.92 -14.89
CA ASP A 32 -1.76 -6.75 -14.01
C ASP A 32 -2.74 -5.70 -14.55
N GLU A 33 -2.87 -5.59 -15.87
CA GLU A 33 -3.83 -4.65 -16.49
C GLU A 33 -5.28 -5.11 -16.31
N ALA A 34 -5.54 -6.41 -16.40
CA ALA A 34 -6.86 -6.96 -16.10
C ALA A 34 -7.20 -6.77 -14.62
N PHE A 35 -6.23 -7.03 -13.72
CA PHE A 35 -6.42 -6.84 -12.28
C PHE A 35 -6.67 -5.37 -11.92
N ALA A 36 -5.89 -4.45 -12.50
CA ALA A 36 -6.08 -3.01 -12.31
C ALA A 36 -7.49 -2.56 -12.73
N ARG A 37 -7.97 -3.03 -13.90
CA ARG A 37 -9.33 -2.75 -14.37
C ARG A 37 -10.40 -3.31 -13.43
N THR A 38 -10.22 -4.52 -12.91
CA THR A 38 -11.15 -5.14 -11.95
C THR A 38 -11.34 -4.30 -10.68
N ILE A 39 -10.26 -3.70 -10.17
CA ILE A 39 -10.32 -2.84 -8.96
C ILE A 39 -10.51 -1.35 -9.28
N GLY A 40 -10.73 -1.00 -10.55
CA GLY A 40 -11.06 0.35 -10.99
C GLY A 40 -9.89 1.34 -10.99
N VAL A 41 -8.64 0.89 -11.21
CA VAL A 41 -7.45 1.74 -11.25
C VAL A 41 -6.62 1.55 -12.53
N SER A 42 -5.69 2.47 -12.80
CA SER A 42 -4.72 2.29 -13.88
C SER A 42 -3.62 1.28 -13.50
N ARG A 43 -2.98 0.65 -14.49
CA ARG A 43 -1.82 -0.23 -14.27
C ARG A 43 -0.68 0.47 -13.52
N GLU A 44 -0.44 1.75 -13.81
CA GLU A 44 0.55 2.54 -13.10
C GLU A 44 0.20 2.72 -11.62
N THR A 45 -1.08 3.00 -11.33
CA THR A 45 -1.57 3.11 -9.95
C THR A 45 -1.41 1.78 -9.23
N LEU A 46 -1.75 0.65 -9.86
CA LEU A 46 -1.51 -0.68 -9.30
C LEU A 46 -0.03 -0.90 -8.95
N ASN A 47 0.89 -0.51 -9.85
CA ASN A 47 2.32 -0.62 -9.60
C ASN A 47 2.79 0.24 -8.42
N ARG A 48 2.24 1.44 -8.26
CA ARG A 48 2.52 2.33 -7.13
C ARG A 48 2.03 1.73 -5.81
N LEU A 49 0.83 1.18 -5.80
CA LEU A 49 0.26 0.49 -4.64
C LEU A 49 1.07 -0.74 -4.22
N LYS A 50 1.55 -1.54 -5.18
CA LYS A 50 2.46 -2.66 -4.91
C LYS A 50 3.79 -2.22 -4.27
N LYS A 51 4.23 -0.98 -4.53
CA LYS A 51 5.42 -0.37 -3.91
C LYS A 51 5.14 0.24 -2.53
N GLY A 52 3.91 0.16 -2.02
CA GLY A 52 3.53 0.69 -0.72
C GLY A 52 3.11 2.16 -0.74
N GLU A 53 2.75 2.73 -1.90
CA GLU A 53 2.15 4.07 -1.94
C GLU A 53 0.80 4.08 -1.24
N GLU A 54 0.47 5.23 -0.63
CA GLU A 54 -0.79 5.44 0.08
C GLU A 54 -1.98 5.31 -0.88
N PRO A 55 -2.92 4.37 -0.65
CA PRO A 55 -4.08 4.18 -1.49
C PRO A 55 -5.11 5.29 -1.25
N SER A 56 -5.74 5.75 -2.32
CA SER A 56 -6.95 6.57 -2.19
C SER A 56 -8.10 5.74 -1.61
N LEU A 57 -9.01 6.37 -0.88
CA LEU A 57 -10.22 5.72 -0.37
C LEU A 57 -11.04 5.04 -1.49
N ARG A 58 -11.09 5.66 -2.67
CA ARG A 58 -11.76 5.08 -3.85
C ARG A 58 -11.14 3.74 -4.26
N THR A 59 -9.81 3.66 -4.24
CA THR A 59 -9.08 2.42 -4.55
C THR A 59 -9.40 1.33 -3.53
N VAL A 60 -9.42 1.68 -2.25
CA VAL A 60 -9.75 0.73 -1.17
C VAL A 60 -11.15 0.18 -1.34
N ILE A 61 -12.13 1.04 -1.62
CA ILE A 61 -13.51 0.64 -1.90
C ILE A 61 -13.59 -0.25 -3.14
N GLY A 62 -12.84 0.07 -4.20
CA GLY A 62 -12.80 -0.73 -5.43
C GLY A 62 -12.30 -2.16 -5.19
N ILE A 63 -11.24 -2.32 -4.39
CA ILE A 63 -10.72 -3.63 -3.99
C ILE A 63 -11.74 -4.38 -3.13
N ALA A 64 -12.28 -3.71 -2.11
CA ALA A 64 -13.26 -4.30 -1.19
C ALA A 64 -14.49 -4.83 -1.95
N HIS A 65 -15.03 -4.01 -2.85
CA HIS A 65 -16.20 -4.39 -3.66
C HIS A 65 -15.89 -5.49 -4.67
N ALA A 66 -14.73 -5.45 -5.34
CA ALA A 66 -14.37 -6.45 -6.34
C ALA A 66 -14.17 -7.85 -5.76
N PHE A 67 -13.73 -7.95 -4.51
CA PHE A 67 -13.35 -9.23 -3.88
C PHE A 67 -14.19 -9.59 -2.65
N GLY A 68 -15.22 -8.81 -2.32
CA GLY A 68 -16.10 -9.08 -1.17
C GLY A 68 -15.41 -8.97 0.18
N LEU A 69 -14.46 -8.04 0.32
CA LEU A 69 -13.67 -7.82 1.54
C LEU A 69 -14.22 -6.64 2.35
N ALA A 70 -14.00 -6.66 3.66
CA ALA A 70 -14.17 -5.48 4.50
C ALA A 70 -13.00 -4.50 4.34
N LEU A 71 -13.24 -3.19 4.57
CA LEU A 71 -12.20 -2.16 4.43
C LEU A 71 -10.97 -2.43 5.31
N GLY A 72 -11.17 -2.94 6.53
CA GLY A 72 -10.10 -3.31 7.46
C GLY A 72 -9.26 -4.54 7.03
N GLU A 73 -9.75 -5.32 6.07
CA GLU A 73 -9.02 -6.41 5.45
C GLU A 73 -8.16 -5.94 4.28
N VAL A 74 -8.49 -4.79 3.69
CA VAL A 74 -7.76 -4.20 2.56
C VAL A 74 -6.59 -3.36 3.02
N VAL A 75 -6.80 -2.52 4.03
CA VAL A 75 -5.83 -1.52 4.49
C VAL A 75 -5.27 -1.88 5.86
N THR A 76 -4.01 -1.54 6.08
CA THR A 76 -3.35 -1.49 7.38
C THR A 76 -2.65 -0.14 7.53
N THR A 77 -2.43 0.29 8.77
CA THR A 77 -1.61 1.46 9.06
C THR A 77 -0.16 1.04 9.26
N VAL A 78 0.78 1.81 8.72
CA VAL A 78 2.21 1.71 8.99
C VAL A 78 2.76 3.08 9.39
N PRO A 79 3.85 3.14 10.17
CA PRO A 79 4.56 4.40 10.40
C PRO A 79 4.99 4.99 9.06
N ARG A 80 4.80 6.29 8.90
CA ARG A 80 5.37 7.02 7.78
C ARG A 80 6.90 6.92 7.91
N PRO A 81 7.61 6.52 6.85
CA PRO A 81 9.06 6.55 6.89
C PRO A 81 9.49 8.00 7.09
N ASP A 82 10.23 8.26 8.18
CA ASP A 82 10.87 9.54 8.40
C ASP A 82 11.75 9.86 7.19
N ALA A 83 11.59 11.05 6.60
CA ALA A 83 12.37 11.49 5.45
C ALA A 83 13.90 11.62 5.74
N SER A 84 14.37 11.23 6.93
CA SER A 84 15.73 11.43 7.42
C SER A 84 16.71 10.29 7.13
N GLU A 85 16.28 9.09 6.71
CA GLU A 85 17.18 7.94 6.56
C GLU A 85 17.76 7.71 5.15
N ALA A 86 17.40 8.53 4.15
CA ALA A 86 17.87 8.33 2.77
C ALA A 86 19.31 8.84 2.50
N THR A 87 20.01 9.45 3.47
CA THR A 87 21.29 10.14 3.20
C THR A 87 22.54 9.53 3.86
N ASN A 88 22.43 8.54 4.76
CA ASN A 88 23.60 8.10 5.54
C ASN A 88 24.40 6.90 4.96
N GLY A 89 24.21 6.55 3.68
CA GLY A 89 24.89 5.40 3.05
C GLY A 89 26.17 5.69 2.25
N ALA A 90 26.55 6.96 2.05
CA ALA A 90 27.55 7.31 1.02
C ALA A 90 28.91 7.83 1.52
N ARG A 91 29.28 7.65 2.79
CA ARG A 91 30.56 8.17 3.34
C ARG A 91 31.40 7.16 4.13
N SER A 92 31.61 5.95 3.62
CA SER A 92 32.58 5.01 4.23
C SER A 92 33.38 4.20 3.21
N GLU A 93 33.98 4.85 2.21
CA GLU A 93 35.11 4.28 1.44
C GLU A 93 36.07 5.42 1.06
N ALA A 94 36.84 5.91 2.03
CA ALA A 94 38.07 6.66 1.81
C ALA A 94 38.86 6.70 3.13
N ALA A 95 39.62 5.62 3.38
CA ALA A 95 40.75 5.61 4.31
C ALA A 95 41.75 4.56 3.84
#